data_AF-A0A2L2LME6-F1
#
_entry.id   AF-A0A2L2LME6-F1
#
_cell.length_a   1.000
_cell.length_b   1.000
_cell.length_c   1.000
_cell.angle_alpha   90.00
_cell.angle_beta   90.00
_cell.angle_gamma   90.00
#
_symmetry.space_group_name_H-M   'P 1'
#
loop_
_entity.id
_entity.type
_entity.pdbx_description
1 polymer ?
#
loop_
_entity_poly.entity_id
_entity_poly.type
_entity_poly.pdbx_seq_one_letter_code
_entity_poly.pdbx_strand_id
1 'polypeptide(L)'
;MIEWYSTPALRRRCQAGLNKGEAAHKLKRAVFFHERGEIRDRSFDSQAFRASGLNLVVSAIVHWNTVYLSRATTHLRQEGRHIPDELLKHVSPLSWEHINLTGIYSWDTEQQMPEGFRPLRLPGRLLRVA
;
A
#
# COMPACT_ATOMS: atom_id res chain seq x y z
N MET A 1 12.74 -0.58 30.40
CA MET A 1 11.50 0.25 30.41
C MET A 1 11.80 1.74 30.64
N ILE A 2 12.70 2.12 31.56
CA ILE A 2 13.08 3.52 31.84
C ILE A 2 13.70 4.23 30.61
N GLU A 3 14.47 3.52 29.79
CA GLU A 3 15.12 4.06 28.59
C GLU A 3 14.12 4.56 27.53
N TRP A 4 12.95 3.93 27.40
CA TRP A 4 11.91 4.33 26.46
C TRP A 4 11.29 5.68 26.84
N TYR A 5 11.03 5.90 28.14
CA TYR A 5 10.51 7.17 28.64
C TYR A 5 11.53 8.31 28.54
N SER A 6 12.82 7.98 28.64
CA SER A 6 13.91 8.98 28.69
C SER A 6 14.39 9.41 27.31
N THR A 7 14.25 8.56 26.28
CA THR A 7 14.88 8.80 24.96
C THR A 7 13.85 9.03 23.85
N PRO A 8 13.67 10.28 23.35
CA PRO A 8 12.74 10.58 22.26
C PRO A 8 13.08 9.88 20.94
N ALA A 9 14.37 9.65 20.65
CA ALA A 9 14.80 8.94 19.45
C ALA A 9 14.34 7.47 19.44
N LEU A 10 14.42 6.80 20.60
CA LEU A 10 13.97 5.42 20.76
C LEU A 10 12.46 5.33 20.55
N ARG A 11 11.68 6.24 21.15
CA ARG A 11 10.22 6.30 20.94
C ARG A 11 9.84 6.49 19.48
N ARG A 12 10.46 7.44 18.78
CA ARG A 12 10.20 7.68 17.35
C ARG A 12 10.46 6.44 16.51
N ARG A 13 11.55 5.72 16.78
CA ARG A 13 11.89 4.48 16.07
C ARG A 13 10.88 3.36 16.34
N CYS A 14 10.48 3.18 17.61
CA CYS A 14 9.43 2.22 17.98
C CYS A 14 8.09 2.56 17.30
N GLN A 15 7.67 3.83 17.35
CA GLN A 15 6.42 4.28 16.73
C GLN A 15 6.43 4.07 15.21
N ALA A 16 7.56 4.34 14.54
CA ALA A 16 7.68 4.06 13.12
C ALA A 16 7.49 2.57 12.78
N GLY A 17 8.00 1.66 13.63
CA GLY A 17 7.74 0.22 13.51
C GLY A 17 6.28 -0.13 13.72
N LEU A 18 5.66 0.42 14.78
CA LEU A 18 4.23 0.21 15.08
C LEU A 18 3.33 0.69 13.95
N ASN A 19 3.56 1.90 13.44
CA ASN A 19 2.79 2.48 12.35
C ASN A 19 2.85 1.60 11.08
N LYS A 20 4.03 1.02 10.77
CA LYS A 20 4.18 0.08 9.65
C LYS A 20 3.37 -1.20 9.89
N GLY A 21 3.46 -1.77 11.08
CA GLY A 21 2.69 -2.97 11.46
C GLY A 21 1.18 -2.73 11.39
N GLU A 22 0.70 -1.63 11.96
CA GLU A 22 -0.71 -1.24 11.92
C GLU A 22 -1.21 -1.03 10.49
N ALA A 23 -0.45 -0.34 9.64
CA ALA A 23 -0.81 -0.14 8.24
C ALA A 23 -0.91 -1.47 7.49
N ALA A 24 0.05 -2.39 7.71
CA ALA A 24 0.03 -3.72 7.12
C ALA A 24 -1.18 -4.54 7.60
N HIS A 25 -1.52 -4.46 8.90
CA HIS A 25 -2.70 -5.13 9.42
C HIS A 25 -4.00 -4.52 8.89
N LYS A 26 -4.08 -3.20 8.72
CA LYS A 26 -5.25 -2.54 8.10
C LYS A 26 -5.43 -3.00 6.64
N LEU A 27 -4.35 -3.06 5.86
CA LEU A 27 -4.39 -3.60 4.50
C LEU A 27 -4.86 -5.07 4.49
N LYS A 28 -4.27 -5.92 5.33
CA LYS A 28 -4.66 -7.34 5.44
C LYS A 28 -6.15 -7.49 5.77
N ARG A 29 -6.69 -6.68 6.69
CA ARG A 29 -8.12 -6.69 7.02
C ARG A 29 -9.00 -6.18 5.88
N ALA A 30 -8.55 -5.17 5.13
CA ALA A 30 -9.29 -4.68 3.98
C ALA A 30 -9.38 -5.72 2.85
N VAL A 31 -8.29 -6.45 2.61
CA VAL A 31 -8.27 -7.58 1.65
C VAL A 31 -9.08 -8.76 2.18
N PHE A 32 -8.94 -9.09 3.46
CA PHE A 32 -9.69 -10.16 4.12
C PHE A 32 -11.03 -9.63 4.67
N PHE A 33 -11.89 -9.17 3.77
CA PHE A 33 -13.17 -8.56 4.14
C PHE A 33 -14.22 -9.58 4.64
N HIS A 34 -14.19 -10.81 4.13
CA HIS A 34 -15.11 -11.88 4.55
C HIS A 34 -14.72 -12.48 5.90
N GLU A 35 -15.71 -13.03 6.62
CA GLU A 35 -15.53 -13.62 7.97
C GLU A 35 -14.95 -12.66 9.04
N ARG A 36 -15.19 -11.34 8.91
CA ARG A 36 -14.73 -10.29 9.85
C ARG A 36 -13.20 -10.20 10.04
N GLY A 37 -12.38 -10.70 9.11
CA GLY A 37 -10.93 -10.73 9.35
C GLY A 37 -10.42 -12.01 10.02
N GLU A 38 -11.31 -12.97 10.34
CA GLU A 38 -10.96 -14.17 11.11
C GLU A 38 -10.84 -15.41 10.22
N ILE A 39 -9.76 -16.17 10.41
CA ILE A 39 -9.60 -17.48 9.78
C ILE A 39 -10.21 -18.52 10.72
N ARG A 40 -11.36 -19.09 10.36
CA ARG A 40 -12.13 -20.04 11.18
C ARG A 40 -12.05 -21.50 10.70
N ASP A 41 -11.06 -21.85 9.86
CA ASP A 41 -10.88 -23.23 9.43
C ASP A 41 -10.66 -24.20 10.58
N ARG A 42 -11.17 -25.42 10.43
CA ARG A 42 -11.03 -26.49 11.42
C ARG A 42 -9.64 -27.11 11.47
N SER A 43 -8.88 -27.12 10.36
CA SER A 43 -7.55 -27.71 10.30
C SER A 43 -6.48 -26.63 10.16
N PHE A 44 -5.29 -26.91 10.72
CA PHE A 44 -4.13 -26.03 10.61
C PHE A 44 -3.72 -25.81 9.14
N ASP A 45 -3.74 -26.86 8.32
CA ASP A 45 -3.36 -26.76 6.90
C ASP A 45 -4.28 -25.81 6.11
N SER A 46 -5.59 -25.85 6.38
CA SER A 46 -6.53 -24.94 5.75
C SER A 46 -6.32 -23.49 6.22
N GLN A 47 -6.02 -23.27 7.51
CA GLN A 47 -5.65 -21.94 8.02
C GLN A 47 -4.38 -21.42 7.35
N ALA A 48 -3.36 -22.26 7.23
CA ALA A 48 -2.09 -21.92 6.60
C ALA A 48 -2.27 -21.58 5.12
N PHE A 49 -3.08 -22.35 4.39
CA PHE A 49 -3.39 -22.10 2.99
C PHE A 49 -4.11 -20.75 2.81
N ARG A 50 -5.14 -20.45 3.62
CA ARG A 50 -5.83 -19.15 3.58
C ARG A 50 -4.90 -17.98 3.94
N ALA A 51 -4.06 -18.13 4.97
CA ALA A 51 -3.09 -17.13 5.37
C ALA A 51 -2.05 -16.86 4.27
N SER A 52 -1.60 -17.92 3.58
CA SER A 52 -0.67 -17.82 2.45
C SER A 52 -1.31 -17.06 1.27
N GLY A 53 -2.55 -17.40 0.91
CA GLY A 53 -3.30 -16.68 -0.12
C GLY A 53 -3.48 -15.19 0.19
N LEU A 54 -3.82 -14.85 1.44
CA LEU A 54 -3.91 -13.46 1.88
C LEU A 54 -2.55 -12.74 1.75
N ASN A 55 -1.46 -13.36 2.18
CA ASN A 55 -0.12 -12.78 2.05
C ASN A 55 0.29 -12.58 0.58
N LEU A 56 -0.11 -13.49 -0.32
CA LEU A 56 0.15 -13.36 -1.75
C LEU A 56 -0.53 -12.12 -2.33
N VAL A 57 -1.83 -11.95 -2.09
CA VAL A 57 -2.60 -10.79 -2.58
C VAL A 57 -2.06 -9.48 -2.01
N VAL A 58 -1.77 -9.44 -0.71
CA VAL A 58 -1.19 -8.26 -0.06
C VAL A 58 0.18 -7.91 -0.65
N SER A 59 1.02 -8.92 -0.92
CA SER A 59 2.33 -8.70 -1.53
C SER A 59 2.19 -8.17 -2.96
N ALA A 60 1.22 -8.67 -3.74
CA ALA A 60 0.93 -8.17 -5.08
C ALA A 60 0.49 -6.69 -5.06
N ILE A 61 -0.36 -6.29 -4.11
CA ILE A 61 -0.77 -4.89 -3.91
C ILE A 61 0.44 -4.01 -3.56
N VAL A 62 1.26 -4.44 -2.61
CA VAL A 62 2.46 -3.69 -2.20
C VAL A 62 3.44 -3.54 -3.36
N HIS A 63 3.63 -4.59 -4.15
CA HIS A 63 4.47 -4.56 -5.34
C HIS A 63 3.94 -3.58 -6.38
N TRP A 64 2.64 -3.66 -6.70
CA TRP A 64 1.97 -2.72 -7.60
C TRP A 64 2.16 -1.28 -7.15
N ASN A 65 1.89 -0.98 -5.88
CA ASN A 65 2.05 0.36 -5.32
C ASN A 65 3.50 0.85 -5.40
N THR A 66 4.47 -0.02 -5.10
CA THR A 66 5.89 0.32 -5.17
C THR A 66 6.30 0.73 -6.59
N VAL A 67 5.88 -0.05 -7.59
CA VAL A 67 6.13 0.23 -9.01
C VAL A 67 5.49 1.56 -9.44
N TYR A 68 4.24 1.79 -9.05
CA TYR A 68 3.52 3.02 -9.43
C TYR A 68 4.03 4.27 -8.70
N LEU A 69 4.44 4.15 -7.43
CA LEU A 69 5.08 5.23 -6.69
C LEU A 69 6.41 5.63 -7.34
N SER A 70 7.20 4.65 -7.81
CA SER A 70 8.42 4.91 -8.58
C SER A 70 8.10 5.66 -9.88
N ARG A 71 7.14 5.17 -10.68
CA ARG A 71 6.70 5.85 -11.92
C ARG A 71 6.22 7.27 -11.66
N ALA A 72 5.38 7.47 -10.64
CA ALA A 72 4.86 8.79 -10.27
C ALA A 72 5.99 9.75 -9.85
N THR A 73 6.96 9.26 -9.07
CA THR A 73 8.12 10.06 -8.65
C THR A 73 8.97 10.47 -9.84
N THR A 74 9.26 9.55 -10.75
CA THR A 74 10.01 9.83 -11.99
C THR A 74 9.30 10.86 -12.85
N HIS A 75 7.98 10.70 -13.04
CA HIS A 75 7.18 11.66 -13.80
C HIS A 75 7.21 13.06 -13.18
N LEU A 76 6.98 13.18 -11.86
CA LEU A 76 7.03 14.48 -11.17
C LEU A 76 8.41 15.14 -11.26
N ARG A 77 9.49 14.36 -11.19
CA ARG A 77 10.87 14.86 -11.39
C ARG A 77 11.08 15.39 -12.81
N GLN A 78 10.55 14.71 -13.83
CA GLN A 78 10.59 15.16 -15.22
C GLN A 78 9.82 16.47 -15.42
N GLU A 79 8.74 16.69 -14.67
CA GLU A 79 8.01 17.97 -14.63
C GLU A 79 8.74 19.09 -13.86
N GLY A 80 9.97 18.83 -13.38
CA GLY A 80 10.79 19.81 -12.66
C GLY A 80 10.52 19.90 -11.16
N ARG A 81 9.74 18.99 -10.57
CA ARG A 81 9.53 18.94 -9.11
C ARG A 81 10.77 18.36 -8.43
N HIS A 82 11.34 19.12 -7.49
CA HIS A 82 12.38 18.61 -6.61
C HIS A 82 11.77 17.69 -5.54
N ILE A 83 12.11 16.40 -5.60
CA ILE A 83 11.67 15.37 -4.64
C ILE A 83 12.93 14.70 -4.06
N PRO A 84 13.38 15.07 -2.85
CA PRO A 84 14.52 14.44 -2.20
C PRO A 84 14.29 12.95 -1.90
N ASP A 85 15.29 12.10 -2.15
CA ASP A 85 15.23 10.66 -1.82
C ASP A 85 15.04 10.42 -0.32
N GLU A 86 15.53 11.34 0.52
CA GLU A 86 15.34 11.28 1.96
C GLU A 86 13.87 11.36 2.39
N LEU A 87 12.99 11.95 1.57
CA LEU A 87 11.55 11.98 1.84
C LEU A 87 10.86 10.72 1.34
N LEU A 88 11.37 10.11 0.25
CA LEU A 88 10.79 8.88 -0.32
C LEU A 88 10.86 7.70 0.66
N LYS A 89 11.86 7.64 1.54
CA LYS A 89 11.96 6.62 2.60
C LYS A 89 10.79 6.64 3.60
N HIS A 90 10.02 7.73 3.61
CA HIS A 90 8.84 7.90 4.47
C HIS A 90 7.52 7.60 3.75
N VAL A 91 7.54 7.34 2.44
CA VAL A 91 6.36 6.94 1.68
C VAL A 91 6.08 5.46 1.90
N SER A 92 4.84 5.14 2.25
CA SER A 92 4.40 3.78 2.50
C SER A 92 3.73 3.20 1.24
N PRO A 93 4.16 2.02 0.74
CA PRO A 93 3.46 1.33 -0.36
C PRO A 93 2.21 0.57 0.13
N LEU A 94 1.81 0.75 1.39
CA LEU A 94 0.74 -0.02 2.01
C LEU A 94 -0.65 0.58 1.81
N SER A 95 -0.84 1.71 1.12
CA SER A 95 -2.18 2.28 0.90
C SER A 95 -3.02 1.46 -0.09
N TRP A 96 -4.33 1.34 0.13
CA TRP A 96 -5.24 0.56 -0.74
C TRP A 96 -6.53 1.28 -1.12
N GLU A 97 -6.74 2.52 -0.67
CA GLU A 97 -7.96 3.30 -0.92
C GLU A 97 -8.22 3.52 -2.42
N HIS A 98 -7.15 3.47 -3.23
CA HIS A 98 -7.20 3.61 -4.67
C HIS A 98 -7.41 2.29 -5.44
N ILE A 99 -7.61 1.17 -4.73
CA ILE A 99 -7.81 -0.19 -5.26
C ILE A 99 -9.23 -0.64 -4.92
N ASN A 100 -9.96 -1.11 -5.93
CA ASN A 100 -11.25 -1.75 -5.70
C ASN A 100 -11.03 -3.19 -5.18
N LEU A 101 -11.22 -3.40 -3.87
CA LEU A 101 -11.10 -4.71 -3.22
C LEU A 101 -12.44 -5.48 -3.19
N THR A 102 -13.56 -4.78 -3.35
CA THR A 102 -14.91 -5.35 -3.22
C THR A 102 -15.85 -4.67 -4.21
N GLY A 103 -16.49 -5.45 -5.08
CA GLY A 103 -17.47 -4.94 -6.02
C GLY A 103 -17.39 -5.63 -7.38
N ILE A 104 -17.82 -4.92 -8.41
CA ILE A 104 -17.84 -5.42 -9.78
C ILE A 104 -16.49 -5.09 -10.43
N TYR A 105 -15.86 -6.12 -10.99
CA TYR A 105 -14.62 -6.00 -11.77
C TYR A 105 -14.99 -5.99 -13.24
N SER A 106 -14.68 -4.90 -13.94
CA SER A 106 -14.71 -4.88 -15.41
C SER A 106 -13.31 -5.21 -15.94
N TRP A 107 -13.27 -6.14 -16.88
CA TRP A 107 -12.07 -6.53 -17.60
C TRP A 107 -12.26 -6.10 -19.05
N ASP A 108 -11.85 -4.88 -19.38
CA ASP A 108 -11.83 -4.45 -20.77
C ASP A 108 -10.63 -5.11 -21.46
N THR A 109 -10.91 -6.08 -22.33
CA THR A 109 -9.91 -6.85 -23.09
C THR A 109 -9.05 -5.97 -24.01
N GLU A 110 -9.49 -4.73 -24.28
CA GLU A 110 -8.84 -3.78 -25.18
C GLU A 110 -7.99 -2.71 -24.48
N GLN A 111 -7.73 -2.80 -23.17
CA GLN A 111 -6.81 -1.87 -22.52
C GLN A 111 -5.38 -2.06 -23.06
N GLN A 112 -5.06 -1.31 -24.11
CA GLN A 112 -3.70 -1.21 -24.64
C GLN A 112 -2.82 -0.61 -23.55
N MET A 113 -1.89 -1.42 -23.04
CA MET A 113 -0.83 -1.00 -22.13
C MET A 113 0.46 -0.94 -22.93
N PRO A 114 0.74 0.15 -23.66
CA PRO A 114 1.88 0.21 -24.60
C PRO A 114 3.23 -0.06 -23.94
N GLU A 115 3.37 0.24 -22.64
CA GLU A 115 4.57 -0.08 -21.84
C GLU A 115 4.35 -1.20 -20.82
N GLY A 116 3.22 -1.91 -20.85
CA GLY A 116 2.83 -2.87 -19.83
C GLY A 116 2.30 -2.25 -18.53
N PHE A 117 2.06 -0.93 -18.51
CA PHE A 117 1.51 -0.21 -17.37
C PHE A 117 0.28 0.61 -17.75
N ARG A 118 -0.67 0.71 -16.82
CA ARG A 118 -1.74 1.71 -16.86
C ARG A 118 -1.17 3.14 -16.76
N PRO A 119 -1.75 4.13 -17.44
CA PRO A 119 -1.31 5.52 -17.36
C PRO A 119 -1.43 6.07 -15.93
N LEU A 120 -0.58 7.04 -15.58
CA LEU A 120 -0.65 7.73 -14.30
C LEU A 120 -1.94 8.57 -14.22
N ARG A 121 -2.60 8.54 -13.06
CA ARG A 121 -3.73 9.41 -12.76
C ARG A 121 -3.19 10.78 -12.37
N LEU A 122 -3.08 11.68 -13.35
CA LEU A 122 -2.68 13.06 -13.10
C LEU A 122 -3.83 13.79 -12.42
N PRO A 123 -3.58 14.58 -11.36
CA PRO A 123 -4.61 15.44 -10.80
C PRO A 123 -5.04 16.42 -11.89
N GLY A 124 -6.28 16.33 -12.34
CA GLY A 124 -6.87 17.38 -13.17
C GLY A 124 -6.67 18.72 -12.47
N ARG A 125 -6.23 19.74 -13.23
CA ARG A 125 -5.87 21.10 -12.79
C ARG A 125 -6.64 21.47 -11.52
N LEU A 126 -6.02 21.29 -10.34
CA LEU A 126 -6.63 21.67 -9.08
C LEU A 126 -6.83 23.18 -9.17
N LEU A 127 -8.08 23.61 -9.38
CA LEU A 127 -8.47 25.00 -9.24
C LEU A 127 -8.08 25.39 -7.82
N ARG A 128 -6.98 26.14 -7.69
CA ARG A 128 -6.59 26.77 -6.43
C ARG A 128 -7.72 27.74 -6.11
N VAL A 129 -8.60 27.35 -5.19
CA VAL A 129 -9.52 28.30 -4.57
C VAL A 129 -8.66 29.14 -3.62
N ALA A 130 -8.65 30.44 -3.90
CA ALA A 130 -7.93 31.48 -3.17
C ALA A 130 -8.49 31.67 -1.74
#